data_AF-A0AB36GYQ2-F1
#
_entry.id   AF-A0AB36GYQ2-F1
#
_cell.length_a   1.000
_cell.length_b   1.000
_cell.length_c   1.000
_cell.angle_alpha   90.00
_cell.angle_beta   90.00
_cell.angle_gamma   90.00
#
_symmetry.space_group_name_H-M   'P 1'
#
loop_
_entity.id
_entity.type
_entity.pdbx_description
1 polymer ?
#
loop_
_entity_poly.entity_id
_entity_poly.type
_entity_poly.pdbx_seq_one_letter_code
_entity_poly.pdbx_strand_id
1 'polypeptide(L)'
;MDLLAFRSRSAQCDALYTRREQLRTRAEQIRARTRRPWSSALHFLFGQTYRDPKFYHHFSHLPRREQRRFLSSQRELIVRIERALAEYEVRAYAA
;
A
#
# COMPACT_ATOMS: atom_id res chain seq x y z
N MET A 1 -29.03 5.78 0.09
CA MET A 1 -27.60 5.43 -0.10
C MET A 1 -27.37 5.19 -1.58
N ASP A 2 -26.46 5.95 -2.21
CA ASP A 2 -26.08 5.71 -3.62
C ASP A 2 -25.18 4.46 -3.71
N LEU A 3 -25.75 3.38 -4.23
CA LEU A 3 -25.11 2.07 -4.40
C LEU A 3 -23.94 2.10 -5.40
N LEU A 4 -24.00 2.96 -6.43
CA LEU A 4 -22.96 3.07 -7.44
C LEU A 4 -21.71 3.74 -6.86
N ALA A 5 -21.90 4.84 -6.13
CA ALA A 5 -20.81 5.54 -5.44
C ALA A 5 -20.16 4.68 -4.35
N PHE A 6 -20.90 3.78 -3.72
CA PHE A 6 -20.35 2.81 -2.77
C PHE A 6 -19.48 1.76 -3.49
N ARG A 7 -20.02 1.09 -4.51
CA ARG A 7 -19.29 0.07 -5.29
C ARG A 7 -17.99 0.62 -5.88
N SER A 8 -18.02 1.83 -6.42
CA SER A 8 -16.83 2.51 -6.95
C SER A 8 -15.74 2.69 -5.89
N ARG A 9 -16.09 3.08 -4.66
CA ARG A 9 -15.11 3.29 -3.59
C ARG A 9 -14.56 2.00 -3.03
N SER A 10 -15.38 0.95 -2.92
CA SER A 10 -14.90 -0.38 -2.54
C SER A 10 -13.91 -0.92 -3.57
N ALA A 11 -14.22 -0.80 -4.87
CA ALA A 11 -13.29 -1.20 -5.93
C ALA A 11 -11.96 -0.42 -5.88
N GLN A 12 -12.00 0.89 -5.57
CA GLN A 12 -10.77 1.67 -5.36
C GLN A 12 -9.97 1.18 -4.16
N CYS A 13 -10.64 0.77 -3.09
CA CYS A 13 -10.02 0.18 -1.90
C CYS A 13 -9.26 -1.10 -2.26
N ASP A 14 -9.91 -2.01 -2.99
CA ASP A 14 -9.34 -3.29 -3.42
C ASP A 14 -8.16 -3.09 -4.39
N ALA A 15 -8.26 -2.11 -5.29
CA ALA A 15 -7.18 -1.75 -6.21
C ALA A 15 -5.94 -1.23 -5.46
N LEU A 16 -6.13 -0.39 -4.44
CA LEU A 16 -5.03 0.11 -3.61
C LEU A 16 -4.39 -1.01 -2.79
N TYR A 17 -5.20 -1.92 -2.24
CA TYR A 17 -4.70 -3.11 -1.53
C TYR A 17 -3.84 -3.98 -2.46
N THR A 18 -4.37 -4.30 -3.65
CA THR A 18 -3.68 -5.10 -4.66
C THR A 18 -2.36 -4.45 -5.07
N ARG A 19 -2.36 -3.14 -5.31
CA ARG A 19 -1.14 -2.39 -5.66
C ARG A 19 -0.11 -2.45 -4.55
N ARG A 20 -0.51 -2.33 -3.30
CA ARG A 20 0.40 -2.43 -2.14
C ARG A 20 1.08 -3.79 -2.08
N GLU A 21 0.31 -4.87 -2.24
CA GLU A 21 0.85 -6.23 -2.23
C GLU A 21 1.82 -6.46 -3.39
N GLN A 22 1.52 -5.96 -4.59
CA GLN A 22 2.45 -6.02 -5.72
C GLN A 22 3.80 -5.33 -5.41
N LEU A 23 3.75 -4.16 -4.77
CA LEU A 23 4.97 -3.44 -4.37
C LEU A 23 5.75 -4.20 -3.31
N ARG A 24 5.06 -4.84 -2.35
CA ARG A 24 5.69 -5.70 -1.35
C ARG A 24 6.37 -6.91 -1.97
N THR A 25 5.68 -7.61 -2.87
CA THR A 25 6.24 -8.74 -3.62
C THR A 25 7.48 -8.32 -4.40
N ARG A 26 7.45 -7.16 -5.07
CA ARG A 26 8.63 -6.63 -5.78
C ARG A 26 9.79 -6.33 -4.82
N ALA A 27 9.52 -5.74 -3.66
CA ALA A 27 10.53 -5.49 -2.64
C ALA A 27 11.17 -6.79 -2.12
N GLU A 28 10.37 -7.84 -1.88
CA GLU A 28 10.88 -9.18 -1.52
C GLU A 28 11.70 -9.81 -2.64
N GLN A 29 11.29 -9.66 -3.91
CA GLN A 29 12.06 -10.17 -5.05
C GLN A 29 13.43 -9.51 -5.15
N ILE A 30 13.51 -8.19 -5.01
CA ILE A 30 14.78 -7.46 -5.00
C ILE A 30 15.64 -7.95 -3.84
N ARG A 31 15.06 -8.08 -2.65
CA ARG A 31 15.75 -8.62 -1.47
C ARG A 31 16.29 -10.03 -1.69
N ALA A 32 15.48 -10.93 -2.24
CA ALA A 32 15.87 -12.30 -2.52
C ALA A 32 17.02 -12.35 -3.55
N ARG A 33 16.96 -11.51 -4.58
CA ARG A 33 17.96 -11.47 -5.67
C ARG A 33 19.28 -10.84 -5.24
N THR A 34 19.23 -9.74 -4.50
CA THR A 34 20.42 -8.96 -4.11
C THR A 34 20.96 -9.34 -2.73
N ARG A 35 20.22 -10.19 -1.98
CA ARG A 35 20.45 -10.52 -0.58
C ARG A 35 20.56 -9.31 0.35
N ARG A 36 20.10 -8.13 -0.08
CA ARG A 36 20.11 -6.92 0.73
C ARG A 36 18.87 -6.85 1.62
N PRO A 37 19.01 -6.57 2.92
CA PRO A 37 17.85 -6.34 3.77
C PRO A 37 17.06 -5.13 3.25
N TRP A 38 15.77 -5.05 3.60
CA TRP A 38 14.99 -3.86 3.30
C TRP A 38 15.58 -2.64 3.99
N SER A 39 15.40 -1.47 3.38
CA SER A 39 15.71 -0.22 4.04
C SER A 39 14.78 0.01 5.24
N SER A 40 15.23 0.77 6.24
CA SER A 40 14.39 1.17 7.37
C SER A 40 13.12 1.89 6.91
N ALA A 41 13.19 2.63 5.80
CA ALA A 41 12.03 3.28 5.20
C ALA A 41 11.01 2.28 4.66
N LEU A 42 11.44 1.24 3.93
CA LEU A 42 10.53 0.18 3.46
C LEU A 42 9.97 -0.65 4.62
N HIS A 43 10.80 -1.01 5.60
CA HIS A 43 10.33 -1.66 6.83
C HIS A 43 9.26 -0.84 7.54
N PHE A 44 9.48 0.46 7.68
CA PHE A 44 8.51 1.36 8.28
C PHE A 44 7.24 1.49 7.44
N LEU A 45 7.32 1.68 6.13
CA LEU A 45 6.14 1.90 5.28
C LEU A 45 5.30 0.63 5.08
N PHE A 46 5.93 -0.54 4.95
CA PHE A 46 5.18 -1.80 4.95
C PHE A 46 4.69 -2.17 6.36
N GLY A 47 5.45 -1.79 7.40
CA GLY A 47 5.09 -1.93 8.81
C GLY A 47 4.03 -0.92 9.29
N GLN A 48 3.80 0.17 8.55
CA GLN A 48 2.67 1.08 8.71
C GLN A 48 1.40 0.33 8.31
N THR A 49 0.97 -0.51 9.24
CA THR A 49 -0.38 -1.04 9.28
C THR A 49 -1.28 0.11 9.73
N TYR A 50 -1.76 0.91 8.78
CA TYR A 50 -3.12 1.43 8.91
C TYR A 50 -4.07 0.25 8.76
N ARG A 51 -4.05 -0.58 9.83
CA ARG A 51 -4.70 -1.83 10.18
C ARG A 51 -4.82 -2.89 9.06
N ASP A 52 -4.42 -4.11 9.42
CA ASP A 52 -5.05 -5.40 9.13
C ASP A 52 -5.89 -5.51 7.83
N PRO A 53 -5.76 -6.55 6.98
CA PRO A 53 -6.76 -6.86 5.94
C PRO A 53 -8.22 -6.76 6.42
N LYS A 54 -8.47 -6.99 7.72
CA LYS A 54 -9.76 -6.69 8.37
C LYS A 54 -10.23 -5.24 8.18
N PHE A 55 -9.37 -4.24 8.10
CA PHE A 55 -9.73 -2.85 7.91
C PHE A 55 -10.24 -2.53 6.51
N TYR A 56 -9.69 -3.18 5.47
CA TYR A 56 -10.29 -3.18 4.14
C TYR A 56 -11.67 -3.86 4.17
N HIS A 57 -11.82 -4.94 4.94
CA HIS A 57 -13.11 -5.59 5.20
C HIS A 57 -14.14 -4.67 5.90
N HIS A 58 -13.69 -3.77 6.78
CA HIS A 58 -14.57 -2.82 7.49
C HIS A 58 -14.76 -1.50 6.74
N PHE A 59 -14.07 -1.28 5.61
CA PHE A 59 -14.20 -0.07 4.79
C PHE A 59 -15.66 0.21 4.40
N SER A 60 -16.38 -0.86 4.07
CA SER A 60 -17.80 -0.82 3.71
C SER A 60 -18.69 -0.26 4.83
N HIS A 61 -18.28 -0.46 6.10
CA HIS A 61 -19.02 -0.03 7.28
C HIS A 61 -18.68 1.41 7.72
N LEU A 62 -17.62 2.01 7.16
CA LEU A 62 -17.22 3.37 7.50
C LEU A 62 -18.18 4.42 6.93
N PRO A 63 -18.40 5.54 7.65
CA PRO A 63 -19.07 6.71 7.10
C PRO A 63 -18.37 7.23 5.84
N ARG A 64 -19.13 7.83 4.91
CA ARG A 64 -18.60 8.31 3.61
C ARG A 64 -17.39 9.25 3.73
N ARG A 65 -17.38 10.12 4.74
CA ARG A 65 -16.27 11.05 5.00
C ARG A 65 -14.99 10.29 5.37
N GLU A 66 -15.12 9.25 6.19
CA GLU A 66 -14.01 8.41 6.62
C GLU A 66 -13.51 7.52 5.48
N GLN A 67 -14.41 6.96 4.67
CA GLN A 67 -14.03 6.25 3.44
C GLN A 67 -13.16 7.11 2.53
N ARG A 68 -13.52 8.38 2.30
CA ARG A 68 -12.72 9.30 1.48
C ARG A 68 -11.35 9.59 2.10
N ARG A 69 -11.31 9.87 3.41
CA ARG A 69 -10.05 10.11 4.14
C ARG A 69 -9.14 8.89 4.07
N PHE A 70 -9.71 7.69 4.25
CA PHE A 70 -8.99 6.43 4.13
C PHE A 70 -8.42 6.24 2.73
N LEU A 71 -9.22 6.37 1.68
CA LEU A 71 -8.73 6.22 0.30
C LEU A 71 -7.62 7.24 -0.01
N SER A 72 -7.75 8.47 0.48
CA SER A 72 -6.71 9.50 0.32
C SER A 72 -5.42 9.11 1.02
N SER A 73 -5.49 8.64 2.27
CA SER A 73 -4.30 8.25 3.03
C SER A 73 -3.63 7.01 2.42
N GLN A 74 -4.41 6.05 1.92
CA GLN A 74 -3.86 4.88 1.23
C GLN A 74 -3.16 5.26 -0.07
N ARG A 75 -3.71 6.18 -0.87
CA ARG A 75 -3.05 6.71 -2.08
C ARG A 75 -1.70 7.34 -1.76
N GLU A 76 -1.66 8.18 -0.72
CA GLU A 76 -0.42 8.81 -0.29
C GLU A 76 0.63 7.78 0.18
N LEU A 77 0.19 6.76 0.94
CA LEU A 77 1.06 5.67 1.36
C LEU A 77 1.65 4.91 0.17
N ILE A 78 0.85 4.60 -0.85
CA ILE A 78 1.33 3.94 -2.08
C ILE A 78 2.43 4.78 -2.74
N VAL A 79 2.22 6.08 -2.92
CA VAL A 79 3.23 6.97 -3.53
C VAL A 79 4.54 6.96 -2.73
N ARG A 80 4.45 6.96 -1.39
CA ARG A 80 5.62 6.88 -0.52
C ARG A 80 6.36 5.54 -0.64
N ILE A 81 5.62 4.43 -0.74
CA ILE A 81 6.19 3.09 -0.95
C ILE A 81 6.88 3.03 -2.31
N GLU A 82 6.24 3.51 -3.38
CA GLU A 82 6.81 3.51 -4.73
C GLU A 82 8.15 4.26 -4.77
N ARG A 83 8.20 5.45 -4.16
CA ARG A 83 9.45 6.22 -4.07
C ARG A 83 10.53 5.49 -3.27
N ALA A 84 10.18 4.99 -2.07
CA ALA A 84 11.13 4.28 -1.22
C ALA A 84 11.63 2.98 -1.88
N LEU A 85 10.78 2.31 -2.67
CA LEU A 85 11.13 1.11 -3.42
C LEU A 85 12.08 1.43 -4.56
N ALA A 86 11.85 2.52 -5.30
CA ALA A 86 12.76 2.97 -6.36
C ALA A 86 14.15 3.30 -5.79
N GLU A 87 14.22 4.01 -4.66
CA GLU A 87 15.50 4.30 -3.98
C GLU A 87 16.19 3.02 -3.49
N TYR A 88 15.43 2.07 -2.94
CA TYR A 88 15.95 0.77 -2.52
C TYR A 88 16.48 -0.03 -3.71
N GLU A 89 15.76 -0.07 -4.83
CA GLU A 89 16.13 -0.78 -6.04
C GLU A 89 17.46 -0.27 -6.59
N VAL A 90 17.62 1.05 -6.71
CA VAL A 90 18.89 1.66 -7.13
C VAL A 90 20.02 1.26 -6.19
N ARG A 91 19.83 1.37 -4.87
CA ARG A 91 20.86 0.99 -3.88
C ARG A 91 21.16 -0.50 -3.84
N ALA A 92 20.21 -1.34 -4.21
CA ALA A 92 20.35 -2.79 -4.19
C ALA A 92 21.15 -3.30 -5.40
N TYR A 93 21.04 -2.62 -6.54
CA TYR A 93 21.74 -3.00 -7.78
C TYR A 93 22.99 -2.17 -8.09
N ALA A 94 23.18 -1.00 -7.48
CA ALA A 94 24.35 -0.15 -7.72
C ALA A 94 25.64 -0.62 -7.01
N ALA A 95 25.65 -1.80 -6.41
CA ALA A 95 26.76 -2.33 -5.63
C ALA A 95 26.97 -3.81 -5.92
#